data_AF-A0A920A2A4-F1
#
_entry.id   AF-A0A920A2A4-F1
#
_cell.length_a   1.000
_cell.length_b   1.000
_cell.length_c   1.000
_cell.angle_alpha   90.00
_cell.angle_beta   90.00
_cell.angle_gamma   90.00
#
_symmetry.space_group_name_H-M   'P 1'
#
loop_
_entity.id
_entity.type
_entity.pdbx_description
1 polymer ?
#
loop_
_entity_poly.entity_id
_entity_poly.type
_entity_poly.pdbx_seq_one_letter_code
_entity_poly.pdbx_strand_id
1 'polypeptide(L)'
;MKGKENQEIIKNMVLLAELTRQGFINGDISTLMSPRTVLSWAQNYLIFNDLLDSFSLTFLNKCDDLEKPIVMEYFQRCFEEKNDS
;
A
#
# COMPACT_ATOMS: atom_id res chain seq x y z
N MET A 1 12.94 -12.12 -11.44
CA MET A 1 11.49 -11.86 -11.26
C MET A 1 10.78 -12.07 -12.61
N LYS A 2 9.96 -13.12 -12.76
CA LYS A 2 9.06 -13.28 -13.92
C LYS A 2 7.75 -13.87 -13.41
N GLY A 3 6.62 -13.27 -13.78
CA GLY A 3 5.29 -13.79 -13.45
C GLY A 3 4.25 -12.67 -13.41
N LYS A 4 3.09 -12.89 -14.05
CA LYS A 4 1.96 -11.95 -14.07
C LYS A 4 1.51 -11.51 -12.68
N GLU A 5 1.67 -12.36 -11.69
CA GLU A 5 1.37 -12.10 -10.27
C GLU A 5 2.15 -10.90 -9.71
N ASN A 6 3.45 -10.81 -10.00
CA ASN A 6 4.27 -9.66 -9.59
C ASN A 6 3.83 -8.36 -10.27
N GLN A 7 3.32 -8.42 -11.51
CA GLN A 7 2.79 -7.24 -12.18
C GLN A 7 1.49 -6.77 -11.55
N GLU A 8 0.62 -7.70 -11.14
CA GLU A 8 -0.64 -7.38 -10.44
C GLU A 8 -0.36 -6.77 -9.06
N ILE A 9 0.58 -7.34 -8.29
CA ILE A 9 1.01 -6.78 -7.00
C ILE A 9 1.50 -5.34 -7.16
N ILE A 10 2.42 -5.10 -8.10
CA ILE A 10 2.95 -3.74 -8.34
C ILE A 10 1.83 -2.78 -8.78
N LYS A 11 0.89 -3.23 -9.62
CA LYS A 11 -0.27 -2.44 -10.02
C LYS A 11 -1.13 -2.07 -8.81
N ASN A 12 -1.36 -3.01 -7.89
CA ASN A 12 -2.12 -2.75 -6.66
C ASN A 12 -1.37 -1.83 -5.69
N MET A 13 -0.03 -1.91 -5.62
CA MET A 13 0.77 -0.95 -4.84
C MET A 13 0.62 0.49 -5.38
N VAL A 14 0.58 0.65 -6.71
CA VAL A 14 0.34 1.95 -7.36
C VAL A 14 -1.09 2.43 -7.11
N LEU A 15 -2.08 1.53 -7.15
CA LEU A 15 -3.48 1.88 -6.84
C LEU A 15 -3.64 2.35 -5.39
N LEU A 16 -2.99 1.69 -4.43
CA LEU A 16 -2.99 2.12 -3.02
C LEU A 16 -2.35 3.51 -2.89
N ALA A 17 -1.23 3.76 -3.58
CA ALA A 17 -0.60 5.08 -3.61
C ALA A 17 -1.55 6.16 -4.15
N GLU A 18 -2.33 5.85 -5.18
CA GLU A 18 -3.36 6.74 -5.69
C GLU A 18 -4.46 7.02 -4.64
N LEU A 19 -4.95 5.99 -3.94
CA LEU A 19 -5.92 6.15 -2.86
C LEU A 19 -5.38 7.05 -1.73
N THR A 20 -4.13 6.88 -1.32
CA THR A 20 -3.53 7.78 -0.31
C THR A 20 -3.43 9.22 -0.80
N ARG A 21 -3.18 9.43 -2.11
CA ARG A 21 -3.18 10.78 -2.70
C ARG A 21 -4.56 11.41 -2.65
N GLN A 22 -5.62 10.64 -2.97
CA GLN A 22 -6.99 11.13 -2.88
C GLN A 22 -7.40 11.43 -1.44
N GLY A 23 -7.11 10.52 -0.49
CA GLY A 23 -7.37 10.74 0.92
C GLY A 23 -6.65 11.98 1.46
N PHE A 24 -5.41 12.22 1.03
CA PHE A 24 -4.68 13.45 1.37
C PHE A 24 -5.33 14.71 0.80
N ILE A 25 -5.79 14.68 -0.46
CA ILE A 25 -6.49 15.82 -1.08
C ILE A 25 -7.82 16.12 -0.38
N ASN A 26 -8.53 15.08 0.06
CA ASN A 26 -9.81 15.19 0.75
C ASN A 26 -9.66 15.58 2.24
N GLY A 27 -8.46 15.47 2.80
CA GLY A 27 -8.20 15.69 4.22
C GLY A 27 -8.52 14.50 5.12
N ASP A 28 -8.72 13.30 4.55
CA ASP A 28 -8.97 12.05 5.28
C ASP A 28 -7.71 11.54 5.99
N ILE A 29 -6.54 11.78 5.39
CA ILE A 29 -5.22 11.43 5.93
C ILE A 29 -4.22 12.58 5.73
N SER A 30 -3.22 12.66 6.60
CA SER A 30 -2.21 13.73 6.59
C SER A 30 -0.93 13.37 5.84
N THR A 31 -0.78 12.12 5.39
CA THR A 31 0.42 11.63 4.70
C THR A 31 0.07 10.90 3.41
N LEU A 32 0.79 11.15 2.32
CA LEU A 32 0.63 10.45 1.04
C LEU A 32 1.85 9.60 0.67
N MET A 33 1.64 8.60 -0.18
CA MET A 33 2.76 7.84 -0.75
C MET A 33 3.33 8.52 -2.00
N SER A 34 4.64 8.76 -1.99
CA SER A 34 5.39 9.14 -3.19
C SER A 34 5.75 7.91 -4.04
N PRO A 35 6.09 8.08 -5.34
CA PRO A 35 6.60 6.98 -6.16
C PRO A 35 7.81 6.27 -5.55
N ARG A 36 8.65 7.00 -4.81
CA ARG A 36 9.79 6.43 -4.07
C ARG A 36 9.32 5.49 -2.96
N THR A 37 8.24 5.84 -2.26
CA THR A 37 7.66 5.01 -1.20
C THR A 37 7.15 3.70 -1.76
N VAL A 38 6.48 3.73 -2.93
CA VAL A 38 6.04 2.53 -3.65
C VAL A 38 7.22 1.64 -4.02
N LEU A 39 8.32 2.23 -4.52
CA LEU A 39 9.52 1.47 -4.84
C LEU A 39 10.16 0.83 -3.60
N SER A 40 10.27 1.57 -2.49
CA SER A 40 10.79 1.03 -1.23
C SER A 40 9.90 -0.08 -0.67
N TRP A 41 8.58 0.04 -0.81
CA TRP A 41 7.65 -1.01 -0.42
C TRP A 41 7.86 -2.28 -1.25
N ALA A 42 7.95 -2.14 -2.58
CA ALA A 42 8.25 -3.27 -3.47
C ALA A 42 9.58 -3.96 -3.12
N GLN A 43 10.61 -3.19 -2.75
CA GLN A 43 11.89 -3.74 -2.31
C GLN A 43 11.77 -4.49 -0.99
N ASN A 44 11.06 -3.92 -0.01
CA ASN A 44 10.80 -4.58 1.27
C ASN A 44 10.00 -5.87 1.07
N TYR A 45 9.01 -5.86 0.18
CA TYR A 45 8.26 -7.07 -0.17
C TYR A 45 9.16 -8.17 -0.73
N LEU A 46 10.16 -7.84 -1.57
CA LEU A 46 11.11 -8.83 -2.08
C LEU A 46 12.04 -9.42 -1.02
N ILE A 47 12.25 -8.70 0.09
CA ILE A 47 13.11 -9.14 1.20
C ILE A 47 12.32 -9.99 2.20
N PHE A 48 11.14 -9.50 2.59
CA PHE A 48 10.33 -10.10 3.65
C PHE A 48 9.32 -11.13 3.12
N ASN A 49 8.96 -11.05 1.84
CA ASN A 49 7.94 -11.88 1.20
C ASN A 49 6.57 -11.85 1.92
N ASP A 50 6.25 -10.72 2.57
CA ASP A 50 4.98 -10.43 3.23
C ASP A 50 4.51 -9.02 2.81
N LEU A 51 3.30 -8.92 2.25
CA LEU A 51 2.77 -7.66 1.72
C LEU A 51 2.40 -6.67 2.83
N LEU A 52 1.79 -7.16 3.92
CA LEU A 52 1.26 -6.31 4.97
C LEU A 52 2.39 -5.79 5.86
N ASP A 53 3.35 -6.66 6.21
CA ASP A 53 4.51 -6.26 7.01
C ASP A 53 5.40 -5.29 6.24
N SER A 54 5.66 -5.56 4.95
CA SER A 54 6.43 -4.66 4.10
C SER A 54 5.73 -3.32 3.91
N PHE A 55 4.40 -3.29 3.81
CA PHE A 55 3.61 -2.07 3.76
C PHE A 55 3.71 -1.30 5.08
N SER A 56 3.59 -2.02 6.19
CA SER A 56 3.58 -1.44 7.53
C SER A 56 4.90 -0.74 7.86
N LEU A 57 6.02 -1.41 7.58
CA LEU A 57 7.36 -0.85 7.72
C LEU A 57 7.59 0.36 6.81
N THR A 58 7.02 0.35 5.61
CA THR A 58 7.29 1.39 4.61
C THR A 58 6.45 2.64 4.82
N PHE A 59 5.18 2.49 5.18
CA PHE A 59 4.20 3.57 5.16
C PHE A 59 3.31 3.61 6.41
N LEU A 60 2.56 2.53 6.70
CA LEU A 60 1.52 2.56 7.75
C LEU A 60 2.06 3.01 9.11
N ASN A 61 3.25 2.55 9.51
CA ASN A 61 3.85 2.91 10.79
C ASN A 61 4.23 4.40 10.91
N LYS A 62 4.26 5.13 9.79
CA LYS A 62 4.53 6.57 9.74
C LYS A 62 3.24 7.41 9.78
N CYS A 63 2.09 6.80 9.55
CA CYS A 63 0.79 7.46 9.62
C CYS A 63 0.40 7.73 11.08
N ASP A 64 -0.44 8.75 11.28
CA ASP A 64 -1.08 8.99 12.57
C ASP A 64 -1.95 7.79 12.98
N ASP A 65 -1.98 7.45 14.26
CA ASP A 65 -2.73 6.31 14.77
C ASP A 65 -4.24 6.40 14.47
N LEU A 66 -4.80 7.61 14.43
CA LEU A 66 -6.20 7.85 14.08
C LEU A 66 -6.49 7.62 12.59
N GLU A 67 -5.48 7.74 11.73
CA GLU A 67 -5.59 7.57 10.28
C GLU A 67 -5.29 6.14 9.82
N LYS A 68 -4.55 5.37 10.62
CA LYS A 68 -4.17 3.98 10.31
C LYS A 68 -5.36 3.10 9.88
N PRO A 69 -6.56 3.18 10.49
CA PRO A 69 -7.73 2.42 10.02
C PRO A 69 -8.13 2.76 8.58
N ILE A 70 -8.09 4.04 8.19
CA ILE A 70 -8.43 4.50 6.83
C ILE A 70 -7.39 3.98 5.84
N VAL A 71 -6.11 4.09 6.19
CA VAL A 71 -5.00 3.59 5.36
C VAL A 71 -5.07 2.07 5.20
N MET A 72 -5.45 1.35 6.26
CA MET A 72 -5.68 -0.10 6.18
C MET A 72 -6.83 -0.43 5.25
N GLU A 73 -7.94 0.32 5.29
CA GLU A 73 -9.05 0.13 4.35
C GLU A 73 -8.59 0.27 2.89
N TYR A 74 -7.74 1.27 2.59
CA TYR A 74 -7.16 1.41 1.24
C TYR A 74 -6.32 0.19 0.84
N PHE A 75 -5.57 -0.38 1.79
CA PHE A 75 -4.84 -1.62 1.57
C PHE A 75 -5.77 -2.78 1.25
N GLN A 76 -6.80 -2.99 2.06
CA GLN A 76 -7.77 -4.08 1.86
C GLN A 76 -8.50 -3.95 0.51
N ARG A 77 -8.96 -2.75 0.14
CA ARG A 77 -9.57 -2.48 -1.18
C ARG A 77 -8.65 -2.84 -2.35
N CYS A 78 -7.33 -2.72 -2.17
CA CYS A 78 -6.35 -3.01 -3.22
C CYS A 78 -5.90 -4.48 -3.25
N PHE A 79 -5.96 -5.21 -2.13
CA PHE A 79 -5.34 -6.53 -2.00
C PHE A 79 -6.27 -7.65 -1.52
N GLU A 80 -7.40 -7.36 -0.89
CA GLU A 80 -8.32 -8.36 -0.31
C GLU A 80 -9.55 -8.67 -1.18
N GLU A 81 -9.93 -7.79 -2.13
CA GLU A 81 -11.05 -8.02 -3.09
C GLU A 81 -10.87 -9.27 -4.00
N LYS A 82 -9.82 -10.06 -3.84
CA LYS A 82 -9.55 -11.27 -4.64
C LYS A 82 -9.47 -12.58 -3.87
N ASN A 83 -9.69 -12.59 -2.54
CA ASN A 83 -9.63 -13.82 -1.74
C ASN A 83 -10.95 -14.60 -1.65
N ASP A 84 -12.02 -14.19 -2.34
CA ASP A 84 -13.28 -14.95 -2.46
C ASP A 84 -13.27 -15.91 -3.66
N SER A 85 -12.35 -16.87 -3.72
CA SER A 85 -12.37 -17.99 -4.69
C SER A 85 -12.17 -19.34 -4.03
#